data_AF-A0A8S4F4I9-F1
#
_entry.id   AF-A0A8S4F4I9-F1
#
_cell.length_a   1.000
_cell.length_b   1.000
_cell.length_c   1.000
_cell.angle_alpha   90.00
_cell.angle_beta   90.00
_cell.angle_gamma   90.00
#
_symmetry.space_group_name_H-M   'P 1'
#
loop_
_entity.id
_entity.type
_entity.pdbx_description
1 polymer ?
#
loop_
_entity_poly.entity_id
_entity_poly.type
_entity_poly.pdbx_seq_one_letter_code
_entity_poly.pdbx_strand_id
1 'polypeptide(L)'
;MKKYITLSVCMCVLFYRQVLAGDPVGPVKSFIQTNLVGLPVLHDKQSWSFDPDVSLRRRKQFIDLHGDKGERLIERLGLGIDGYSEERLQRQRQRDEGHLGGLNYFLP
;
A
#
# COMPACT_ATOMS: atom_id res chain seq x y z
N MET A 1 -28.43 9.17 38.38
CA MET A 1 -27.76 7.92 38.81
C MET A 1 -28.34 6.66 38.18
N LYS A 2 -29.66 6.40 38.30
CA LYS A 2 -30.30 5.21 37.69
C LYS A 2 -30.01 5.02 36.19
N LYS A 3 -30.03 6.10 35.38
CA LYS A 3 -29.71 6.07 33.94
C LYS A 3 -28.27 5.61 33.63
N TYR A 4 -27.31 6.00 34.46
CA TYR A 4 -25.90 5.60 34.29
C TYR A 4 -25.67 4.14 34.71
N ILE A 5 -26.39 3.68 35.74
CA ILE A 5 -26.37 2.29 36.17
C ILE A 5 -26.99 1.39 35.08
N THR A 6 -28.12 1.79 34.50
CA THR A 6 -28.74 1.03 33.39
C THR A 6 -27.83 1.00 32.16
N LEU A 7 -27.14 2.10 31.85
CA LEU A 7 -26.22 2.15 30.71
C LEU A 7 -24.99 1.26 30.94
N SER A 8 -24.43 1.28 32.15
CA SER A 8 -23.31 0.43 32.54
C SER A 8 -23.66 -1.06 32.49
N VAL A 9 -24.83 -1.44 33.02
CA VAL A 9 -25.32 -2.83 32.93
C VAL A 9 -25.54 -3.25 31.48
N CYS A 10 -26.11 -2.38 30.63
CA CYS A 10 -26.31 -2.68 29.22
C CYS A 10 -24.97 -2.89 28.48
N MET A 11 -23.96 -2.07 28.77
CA MET A 11 -22.61 -2.24 28.24
C MET A 11 -21.96 -3.55 28.68
N CYS A 12 -22.07 -3.92 29.96
CA CYS A 12 -21.54 -5.19 30.46
C CYS A 12 -22.22 -6.41 29.80
N VAL A 13 -23.54 -6.35 29.57
CA VAL A 13 -24.28 -7.42 28.88
C VAL A 13 -23.86 -7.56 27.41
N LEU A 14 -23.62 -6.45 26.71
CA LEU A 14 -23.13 -6.47 25.33
C LEU A 14 -21.74 -7.09 25.22
N PHE A 15 -20.82 -6.73 26.13
CA PHE A 15 -19.49 -7.35 26.18
C PHE A 15 -19.54 -8.84 26.55
N TYR A 16 -20.43 -9.22 27.49
CA TYR A 16 -20.59 -10.62 27.87
C TYR A 16 -21.12 -11.49 26.71
N ARG A 17 -22.08 -10.98 25.92
CA ARG A 17 -22.56 -11.67 24.71
C ARG A 17 -21.45 -11.89 23.67
N GLN A 18 -20.54 -10.93 23.51
CA GLN A 18 -19.42 -11.06 22.56
C GLN A 18 -18.42 -12.14 23.00
N VAL A 19 -18.19 -12.30 24.31
CA VAL A 19 -17.36 -13.39 24.85
C VAL A 19 -18.04 -14.76 24.66
N LEU A 20 -19.36 -14.83 24.88
CA LEU A 20 -20.13 -16.07 24.72
C LEU A 20 -20.30 -16.49 23.25
N ALA A 21 -20.28 -15.54 22.32
CA ALA A 21 -20.41 -15.79 20.88
C ALA A 21 -19.23 -16.55 20.26
N GLY A 22 -18.18 -16.84 21.05
CA GLY A 22 -17.05 -17.69 20.61
C GLY A 22 -16.19 -17.04 19.54
N ASP A 23 -16.21 -15.70 19.44
CA ASP A 23 -15.45 -14.97 18.43
C ASP A 23 -13.95 -15.18 18.71
N PRO A 24 -13.19 -15.87 17.83
CA PRO A 24 -11.82 -16.33 18.14
C PRO A 24 -10.81 -15.18 18.30
N VAL A 25 -11.27 -13.95 18.05
CA VAL A 25 -10.45 -12.77 17.87
C VAL A 25 -10.69 -11.75 19.01
N GLY A 26 -11.77 -11.90 19.78
CA GLY A 26 -12.14 -10.98 20.85
C GLY A 26 -12.72 -9.64 20.35
N PRO A 27 -13.47 -8.92 21.20
CA PRO A 27 -14.34 -7.83 20.76
C PRO A 27 -13.57 -6.60 20.25
N VAL A 28 -12.43 -6.28 20.87
CA VAL A 28 -11.60 -5.12 20.48
C VAL A 28 -10.96 -5.35 19.11
N LYS A 29 -10.40 -6.52 18.87
CA LYS A 29 -9.73 -6.83 17.61
C LYS A 29 -10.75 -7.04 16.48
N SER A 30 -11.92 -7.62 16.77
CA SER A 30 -13.05 -7.71 15.83
C SER A 30 -13.54 -6.32 15.41
N PHE A 31 -13.68 -5.38 16.35
CA PHE A 31 -14.04 -3.99 16.06
C PHE A 31 -13.03 -3.27 15.18
N ILE A 32 -11.73 -3.40 15.48
CA ILE A 32 -10.66 -2.79 14.67
C ILE A 32 -10.62 -3.40 13.26
N GLN A 33 -10.68 -4.73 13.15
CA GLN A 33 -10.63 -5.40 11.85
C GLN A 33 -11.83 -5.03 10.97
N THR A 34 -13.04 -5.00 11.51
CA THR A 34 -14.25 -4.69 10.74
C THR A 34 -14.33 -3.24 10.26
N ASN A 35 -13.80 -2.28 11.03
CA ASN A 35 -13.92 -0.86 10.71
C ASN A 35 -12.69 -0.26 10.01
N LEU A 36 -11.47 -0.74 10.32
CA LEU A 36 -10.24 -0.17 9.78
C LEU A 36 -9.64 -0.99 8.63
N VAL A 37 -9.64 -2.32 8.76
CA VAL A 37 -8.96 -3.23 7.82
C VAL A 37 -9.93 -3.84 6.81
N GLY A 38 -11.22 -3.92 7.14
CA GLY A 38 -12.22 -4.69 6.41
C GLY A 38 -12.25 -6.15 6.85
N LEU A 39 -13.40 -6.80 6.70
CA LEU A 39 -13.55 -8.22 7.04
C LEU A 39 -12.55 -9.07 6.25
N PRO A 40 -11.86 -10.03 6.87
CA PRO A 40 -10.82 -10.84 6.22
C PRO A 40 -11.35 -11.73 5.08
N VAL A 41 -12.67 -11.78 4.89
CA VAL A 41 -13.36 -12.46 3.79
C VAL A 41 -13.06 -11.81 2.42
N LEU A 42 -12.68 -10.54 2.38
CA LEU A 42 -12.45 -9.79 1.13
C LEU A 42 -11.00 -9.84 0.62
N HIS A 43 -10.08 -10.50 1.32
CA HIS A 43 -8.70 -10.66 0.83
C HIS A 43 -8.63 -11.81 -0.15
N ASP A 44 -8.94 -11.54 -1.41
CA ASP A 44 -8.83 -12.53 -2.46
C ASP A 44 -7.35 -12.81 -2.74
N LYS A 45 -6.97 -14.10 -2.82
CA LYS A 45 -5.58 -14.48 -3.10
C LYS A 45 -5.31 -14.24 -4.58
N GLN A 46 -4.74 -13.09 -4.89
CA GLN A 46 -4.38 -12.78 -6.26
C GLN A 46 -3.04 -13.43 -6.64
N SER A 47 -3.05 -14.30 -7.64
CA SER A 47 -1.83 -14.80 -8.28
C SER A 47 -1.60 -14.05 -9.59
N TRP A 48 -0.35 -13.66 -9.82
CA TRP A 48 0.09 -13.01 -11.05
C TRP A 48 1.14 -13.89 -11.71
N SER A 49 1.03 -14.10 -13.03
CA SER A 49 2.11 -14.70 -13.81
C SER A 49 3.20 -13.66 -14.01
N PHE A 50 4.12 -13.57 -13.05
CA PHE A 50 5.27 -12.67 -13.16
C PHE A 50 6.37 -13.34 -13.98
N ASP A 51 6.65 -12.80 -15.17
CA ASP A 51 7.76 -13.20 -16.02
C ASP A 51 8.80 -12.06 -15.99
N PRO A 52 9.96 -12.25 -15.34
CA PRO A 52 10.95 -11.18 -15.16
C PRO A 52 11.55 -10.70 -16.48
N ASP A 53 11.55 -11.54 -17.52
CA ASP A 53 12.20 -11.28 -18.81
C ASP A 53 11.25 -10.70 -19.85
N VAL A 54 9.95 -10.55 -19.52
CA VAL A 54 8.94 -10.01 -20.45
C VAL A 54 9.31 -8.62 -20.96
N SER A 55 9.93 -7.80 -20.11
CA SER A 55 10.40 -6.45 -20.44
C SER A 55 11.55 -6.47 -21.45
N LEU A 56 12.48 -7.41 -21.32
CA LEU A 56 13.59 -7.59 -22.27
C LEU A 56 13.08 -8.01 -23.65
N ARG A 57 12.17 -8.98 -23.71
CA ARG A 57 11.60 -9.46 -24.97
C ARG A 57 10.75 -8.39 -25.68
N ARG A 58 9.99 -7.59 -24.92
CA ARG A 58 9.14 -6.51 -25.47
C ARG A 58 9.88 -5.22 -25.75
N ARG A 59 11.17 -5.10 -25.37
CA ARG A 59 11.98 -3.90 -25.60
C ARG A 59 11.93 -3.45 -27.07
N LYS A 60 12.06 -4.38 -28.02
CA LYS A 60 12.02 -4.06 -29.44
C LYS A 60 10.70 -3.40 -29.84
N GLN A 61 9.58 -4.01 -29.46
CA GLN A 61 8.23 -3.49 -29.74
C GLN A 61 8.02 -2.11 -29.10
N PHE A 62 8.52 -1.91 -27.89
CA PHE A 62 8.42 -0.65 -27.19
C PHE A 62 9.25 0.46 -27.88
N ILE A 63 10.47 0.15 -28.33
CA ILE A 63 11.31 1.09 -29.08
C ILE A 63 10.68 1.43 -30.43
N ASP A 64 10.12 0.45 -31.14
CA ASP A 64 9.45 0.67 -32.42
C ASP A 64 8.23 1.60 -32.28
N LEU A 65 7.51 1.53 -31.15
CA LEU A 65 6.31 2.34 -30.87
C LEU A 65 6.61 3.71 -30.26
N HIS A 66 7.61 3.81 -29.38
CA HIS A 66 7.85 5.00 -28.54
C HIS A 66 9.22 5.66 -28.76
N GLY A 67 10.06 5.07 -29.61
CA GLY A 67 11.44 5.47 -29.83
C GLY A 67 12.42 4.84 -28.82
N ASP A 68 13.70 5.00 -29.10
CA ASP A 68 14.83 4.46 -28.33
C ASP A 68 15.06 5.19 -26.99
N LYS A 69 14.43 6.34 -26.80
CA LYS A 69 14.60 7.22 -25.62
C LYS A 69 13.51 7.07 -24.57
N GLY A 70 12.83 5.92 -24.52
CA GLY A 70 11.75 5.70 -23.58
C GLY A 70 12.15 5.83 -22.10
N GLU A 71 13.39 5.52 -21.74
CA GLU A 71 13.92 5.79 -20.39
C GLU A 71 13.87 7.28 -20.04
N ARG A 72 14.36 8.14 -20.94
CA ARG A 72 14.28 9.60 -20.79
C ARG A 72 12.84 10.10 -20.83
N LEU A 73 11.95 9.42 -21.55
CA LEU A 73 10.53 9.76 -21.56
C LEU A 73 9.88 9.46 -20.19
N ILE A 74 10.15 8.29 -19.62
CA ILE A 74 9.66 7.89 -18.29
C ILE A 74 10.20 8.84 -17.22
N GLU A 75 11.50 9.18 -17.27
CA GLU A 75 12.12 10.17 -16.39
C GLU A 75 11.39 11.53 -16.49
N ARG A 76 11.16 12.03 -17.72
CA ARG A 76 10.43 13.28 -17.94
C ARG A 76 8.98 13.24 -17.48
N LEU A 77 8.29 12.11 -17.67
CA LEU A 77 6.93 11.91 -17.14
C LEU A 77 6.91 11.99 -15.61
N GLY A 78 7.90 11.37 -14.95
CA GLY A 78 8.05 11.42 -13.49
C GLY A 78 8.40 12.80 -12.93
N LEU A 79 8.94 13.70 -13.75
CA LEU A 79 9.26 15.07 -13.38
C LEU A 79 8.10 16.06 -13.54
N GLY A 80 6.95 15.67 -14.10
CA GLY A 80 5.78 16.53 -14.30
C GLY A 80 5.94 17.57 -15.42
N ILE A 81 4.80 18.07 -15.95
CA ILE A 81 4.74 18.98 -17.11
C ILE A 81 4.42 20.45 -16.77
N ASP A 82 4.34 20.78 -15.49
CA ASP A 82 3.95 22.09 -14.96
C ASP A 82 5.09 23.12 -14.86
N GLY A 83 6.27 22.81 -15.41
CA GLY A 83 7.42 23.71 -15.47
C GLY A 83 8.40 23.61 -14.29
N TYR A 84 8.11 22.80 -13.26
CA TYR A 84 8.99 22.63 -12.08
C TYR A 84 9.90 21.41 -12.17
N SER A 85 10.20 20.93 -13.38
CA SER A 85 10.93 19.68 -13.59
C SER A 85 12.37 19.72 -13.05
N GLU A 86 13.07 20.85 -13.17
CA GLU A 86 14.46 20.97 -12.70
C GLU A 86 14.57 20.89 -11.18
N GLU A 87 13.68 21.58 -10.46
CA GLU A 87 13.64 21.55 -9.00
C GLU A 87 13.35 20.14 -8.48
N ARG A 88 12.42 19.42 -9.13
CA ARG A 88 12.14 18.02 -8.80
C ARG A 88 13.32 17.11 -9.10
N LEU A 89 14.00 17.31 -10.23
CA LEU A 89 15.17 16.54 -10.59
C LEU A 89 16.31 16.74 -9.57
N GLN A 90 16.53 17.97 -9.11
CA GLN A 90 17.50 18.25 -8.05
C GLN A 90 17.13 17.54 -6.74
N ARG A 91 15.86 17.61 -6.31
CA ARG A 91 15.37 16.89 -5.12
C ARG A 91 15.53 15.38 -5.25
N GLN A 92 15.30 14.82 -6.43
CA GLN A 92 15.51 13.39 -6.71
C GLN A 92 17.00 13.03 -6.60
N ARG A 93 17.90 13.82 -7.20
CA ARG A 93 19.35 13.60 -7.12
C ARG A 93 19.87 13.68 -5.69
N GLN A 94 19.41 14.64 -4.89
CA GLN A 94 19.78 14.74 -3.47
C GLN A 94 19.30 13.53 -2.66
N ARG A 95 18.08 13.04 -2.93
CA ARG A 95 17.56 11.83 -2.30
C ARG A 95 18.38 10.59 -2.70
N ASP A 96 18.73 10.49 -3.97
CA ASP A 96 19.42 9.33 -4.52
C ASP A 96 20.95 9.38 -4.29
N GLU A 97 21.47 10.51 -3.80
CA GLU A 97 22.86 10.66 -3.41
C GLU A 97 23.20 9.62 -2.32
N GLY A 98 24.23 8.81 -2.58
CA GLY A 98 24.62 7.73 -1.70
C GLY A 98 23.68 6.51 -1.68
N HIS A 99 22.64 6.48 -2.53
CA HIS A 99 21.76 5.32 -2.71
C HIS A 99 22.01 4.70 -4.08
N LEU A 100 22.69 3.54 -4.12
CA LEU A 100 23.09 2.85 -5.36
C LEU A 100 21.88 2.27 -6.14
N GLY A 101 20.98 3.13 -6.65
CA GLY A 101 19.80 2.70 -7.41
C GLY A 101 18.89 1.74 -6.65
N GLY A 102 18.86 1.83 -5.31
CA GLY A 102 18.08 0.93 -4.45
C GLY A 102 18.84 -0.29 -3.89
N LEU A 103 20.11 -0.50 -4.25
CA LEU A 103 20.92 -1.62 -3.71
C LEU A 103 21.26 -1.47 -2.22
N ASN A 104 21.23 -0.24 -1.70
CA ASN A 104 21.47 0.03 -0.28
C ASN A 104 20.27 -0.30 0.62
N TYR A 105 19.11 -0.67 0.05
CA TYR A 105 17.94 -1.11 0.82
C TYR A 105 18.21 -2.38 1.65
N PHE A 106 19.19 -3.19 1.24
CA PHE A 106 19.57 -4.44 1.93
C PHE A 106 20.82 -4.32 2.81
N LEU A 107 21.43 -3.14 2.89
CA LEU A 107 22.52 -2.89 3.83
C LEU A 107 21.91 -2.47 5.19
N PRO A 108 22.33 -3.09 6.30
CA PRO A 108 21.74 -2.89 7.63
C PRO A 108 21.91 -1.45 8.16
#